data_AF-A0A2J8K0U5-F1
#
_entry.id   AF-A0A2J8K0U5-F1
#
_cell.length_a   1.000
_cell.length_b   1.000
_cell.length_c   1.000
_cell.angle_alpha   90.00
_cell.angle_beta   90.00
_cell.angle_gamma   90.00
#
_symmetry.space_group_name_H-M   'P 1'
#
loop_
_entity.id
_entity.type
_entity.pdbx_description
1 polymer ?
#
loop_
_entity_poly.entity_id
_entity_poly.type
_entity_poly.pdbx_seq_one_letter_code
_entity_poly.pdbx_strand_id
1 'polypeptide(L)'
;MPGTKRFQHVIETPEPGKWELSGYEAAVPITEKSNPLTQDLDKADAENIVRLLGQCDAEIFQEEGQALPTYQRLYSESILTTMVQVAGKVQEVLKEPDGGLVVLSGGGTSGRMAFLMSVSFNQLMKGLGQKPLYTYLIAGGDRSVVASREGTEDSALHGIEELKKVAAGKKRVIVIGISVGLSAPFVAGQMDYCMNNTAVFLPVLVGFNPVSMARNDPIEDWSSTFRQVAERMQKMQEKQKAFVLNPAIGPEGLSGSSRMKGGSATKILLETLLLAAHKTVDQGIAASQRCLLEILRTFERAHQVTYSQSPKIAALMKSVSTSLEKKGHVYLVGWQTLGIIAIMDGVECIHTFGADFRDVRGFLIGDHSDMFNQKAELTNQGPQFTFSQEDFLTSILPSLMEIDTVVFIFTLDDNLTEVQTIVEQVKEKTNHIQALAHSTVGQTLPIPLKKLFPSIIRITWPLLFFEYEGNFIQRSGFSTLPRLFANS
;
A
#
# COMPACT_ATOMS: atom_id res chain seq x y z
N MET A 1 -23.02 -18.51 19.84
CA MET A 1 -23.95 -17.88 18.88
C MET A 1 -23.07 -17.18 17.84
N PRO A 2 -23.33 -17.33 16.53
CA PRO A 2 -22.63 -16.52 15.55
C PRO A 2 -22.88 -15.06 15.91
N GLY A 3 -21.82 -14.29 16.16
CA GLY A 3 -21.96 -12.89 16.55
C GLY A 3 -22.72 -12.15 15.46
N THR A 4 -23.76 -11.40 15.84
CA THR A 4 -24.45 -10.51 14.91
C THR A 4 -23.45 -9.47 14.42
N LYS A 5 -23.12 -9.46 13.11
CA LYS A 5 -22.27 -8.42 12.52
C LYS A 5 -22.94 -7.05 12.73
N ARG A 6 -22.17 -6.04 13.17
CA ARG A 6 -22.66 -4.68 13.44
C ARG A 6 -22.93 -3.92 12.15
N PHE A 7 -22.10 -4.13 11.12
CA PHE A 7 -22.19 -3.50 9.82
C PHE A 7 -22.48 -4.54 8.73
N GLN A 8 -23.01 -4.05 7.61
CA GLN A 8 -23.16 -4.87 6.41
C GLN A 8 -21.80 -5.00 5.70
N HIS A 9 -21.35 -6.24 5.56
CA HIS A 9 -20.14 -6.64 4.82
C HIS A 9 -20.49 -7.31 3.49
N VAL A 10 -19.56 -7.24 2.55
CA VAL A 10 -19.64 -7.91 1.25
C VAL A 10 -18.97 -9.28 1.27
N ILE A 11 -17.95 -9.44 2.12
CA ILE A 11 -17.22 -10.71 2.29
C ILE A 11 -17.54 -11.38 3.62
N GLU A 12 -17.40 -12.70 3.65
CA GLU A 12 -17.25 -13.43 4.89
C GLU A 12 -15.79 -13.34 5.35
N THR A 13 -15.60 -12.93 6.59
CA THR A 13 -14.28 -12.91 7.24
C THR A 13 -14.09 -14.21 8.01
N PRO A 14 -12.85 -14.68 8.23
CA PRO A 14 -12.59 -15.78 9.13
C PRO A 14 -13.17 -15.52 10.52
N GLU A 15 -13.41 -16.59 11.29
CA GLU A 15 -13.77 -16.47 12.71
C GLU A 15 -12.68 -15.70 13.50
N PRO A 16 -13.02 -15.07 14.63
CA PRO A 16 -12.06 -14.35 15.46
C PRO A 16 -10.82 -15.18 15.77
N GLY A 17 -9.65 -14.57 15.60
CA GLY A 17 -8.38 -15.30 15.65
C GLY A 17 -7.93 -15.57 17.07
N LYS A 18 -7.27 -16.73 17.31
CA LYS A 18 -6.63 -17.02 18.61
C LYS A 18 -5.58 -15.97 19.01
N TRP A 19 -5.03 -15.25 18.05
CA TRP A 19 -4.06 -14.17 18.25
C TRP A 19 -4.63 -12.98 19.04
N GLU A 20 -5.96 -12.84 19.09
CA GLU A 20 -6.62 -11.77 19.85
C GLU A 20 -6.53 -11.98 21.38
N LEU A 21 -6.23 -13.21 21.81
CA LEU A 21 -6.08 -13.54 23.23
C LEU A 21 -4.77 -12.95 23.78
N SER A 22 -4.85 -12.26 24.92
CA SER A 22 -3.68 -11.63 25.56
C SER A 22 -2.54 -12.60 25.90
N GLY A 23 -2.83 -13.89 26.07
CA GLY A 23 -1.83 -14.94 26.31
C GLY A 23 -1.11 -15.45 25.05
N TYR A 24 -1.63 -15.20 23.85
CA TYR A 24 -1.02 -15.69 22.61
C TYR A 24 0.22 -14.85 22.27
N GLU A 25 1.41 -15.46 22.36
CA GLU A 25 2.71 -14.81 22.14
C GLU A 25 2.83 -13.44 22.85
N ALA A 26 2.44 -13.36 24.12
CA ALA A 26 2.24 -12.09 24.85
C ALA A 26 3.45 -11.14 24.85
N ALA A 27 4.67 -11.66 24.69
CA ALA A 27 5.90 -10.86 24.64
C ALA A 27 6.12 -10.14 23.29
N VAL A 28 5.34 -10.47 22.26
CA VAL A 28 5.56 -10.08 20.88
C VAL A 28 4.44 -9.12 20.42
N PRO A 29 4.76 -7.98 19.78
CA PRO A 29 3.76 -7.10 19.16
C PRO A 29 2.94 -7.81 18.07
N ILE A 30 1.70 -7.39 17.82
CA ILE A 30 0.80 -8.06 16.85
C ILE A 30 1.45 -8.25 15.48
N THR A 31 2.16 -7.23 14.99
CA THR A 31 2.82 -7.27 13.67
C THR A 31 3.94 -8.30 13.56
N GLU A 32 4.50 -8.73 14.68
CA GLU A 32 5.59 -9.71 14.76
C GLU A 32 5.11 -11.10 15.19
N LYS A 33 3.84 -11.23 15.61
CA LYS A 33 3.27 -12.52 16.01
C LYS A 33 3.15 -13.47 14.81
N SER A 34 3.22 -14.76 15.09
CA SER A 34 2.78 -15.78 14.13
C SER A 34 1.27 -15.74 13.90
N ASN A 35 0.83 -15.96 12.65
CA ASN A 35 -0.58 -16.11 12.36
C ASN A 35 -1.03 -17.56 12.58
N PRO A 36 -2.04 -17.82 13.43
CA PRO A 36 -2.46 -19.18 13.76
C PRO A 36 -3.04 -19.95 12.56
N LEU A 37 -3.42 -19.27 11.47
CA LEU A 37 -3.93 -19.89 10.25
C LEU A 37 -2.82 -20.46 9.35
N THR A 38 -1.58 -19.98 9.47
CA THR A 38 -0.49 -20.24 8.51
C THR A 38 0.67 -21.05 9.10
N GLN A 39 0.42 -21.85 10.14
CA GLN A 39 1.47 -22.64 10.80
C GLN A 39 2.19 -23.64 9.87
N ASP A 40 1.49 -24.15 8.85
CA ASP A 40 2.01 -25.11 7.87
C ASP A 40 2.18 -24.48 6.46
N LEU A 41 2.35 -23.14 6.38
CA LEU A 41 2.50 -22.43 5.10
C LEU A 41 3.72 -22.91 4.29
N ASP A 42 4.78 -23.35 4.99
CA ASP A 42 6.03 -23.86 4.41
C ASP A 42 5.86 -25.12 3.55
N LYS A 43 4.80 -25.90 3.80
CA LYS A 43 4.51 -27.17 3.11
C LYS A 43 3.27 -27.11 2.23
N ALA A 44 2.61 -25.96 2.16
CA ALA A 44 1.41 -25.78 1.38
C ALA A 44 1.71 -25.81 -0.14
N ASP A 45 0.82 -26.42 -0.92
CA ASP A 45 0.83 -26.23 -2.37
C ASP A 45 0.34 -24.82 -2.74
N ALA A 46 0.54 -24.39 -3.99
CA ALA A 46 0.22 -23.03 -4.42
C ALA A 46 -1.25 -22.66 -4.20
N GLU A 47 -2.17 -23.60 -4.42
CA GLU A 47 -3.59 -23.40 -4.18
C GLU A 47 -3.88 -23.13 -2.70
N ASN A 48 -3.24 -23.88 -1.79
CA ASN A 48 -3.36 -23.64 -0.36
C ASN A 48 -2.65 -22.36 0.08
N ILE A 49 -1.50 -22.00 -0.49
CA ILE A 49 -0.84 -20.71 -0.21
C ILE A 49 -1.79 -19.56 -0.54
N VAL A 50 -2.36 -19.52 -1.75
CA VAL A 50 -3.32 -18.47 -2.14
C VAL A 50 -4.53 -18.44 -1.21
N ARG A 51 -5.07 -19.60 -0.83
CA ARG A 51 -6.19 -19.70 0.11
C ARG A 51 -5.84 -19.13 1.48
N LEU A 52 -4.70 -19.51 2.04
CA LEU A 52 -4.24 -19.10 3.37
C LEU A 52 -3.96 -17.60 3.41
N LEU A 53 -3.21 -17.08 2.44
CA LEU A 53 -2.90 -15.65 2.36
C LEU A 53 -4.16 -14.82 2.10
N GLY A 54 -5.07 -15.30 1.25
CA GLY A 54 -6.37 -14.65 1.05
C GLY A 54 -7.24 -14.62 2.31
N GLN A 55 -7.15 -15.63 3.18
CA GLN A 55 -7.79 -15.61 4.50
C GLN A 55 -7.14 -14.60 5.44
N CYS A 56 -5.81 -14.51 5.47
CA CYS A 56 -5.08 -13.51 6.24
C CYS A 56 -5.43 -12.07 5.81
N ASP A 57 -5.54 -11.79 4.51
CA ASP A 57 -5.98 -10.49 4.01
C ASP A 57 -7.44 -10.17 4.37
N ALA A 58 -8.31 -11.18 4.45
CA ALA A 58 -9.68 -11.00 4.90
C ALA A 58 -9.77 -10.58 6.39
N GLU A 59 -8.76 -10.90 7.21
CA GLU A 59 -8.72 -10.47 8.62
C GLU A 59 -8.64 -8.94 8.79
N ILE A 60 -8.20 -8.20 7.77
CA ILE A 60 -8.20 -6.72 7.79
C ILE A 60 -9.63 -6.18 7.98
N PHE A 61 -10.62 -6.88 7.43
CA PHE A 61 -12.03 -6.46 7.41
C PHE A 61 -12.86 -7.05 8.56
N GLN A 62 -12.26 -7.80 9.48
CA GLN A 62 -12.99 -8.34 10.62
C GLN A 62 -13.44 -7.21 11.55
N GLU A 63 -14.69 -7.34 12.04
CA GLU A 63 -15.18 -6.51 13.12
C GLU A 63 -14.62 -6.91 14.48
N GLU A 64 -14.72 -5.99 15.42
CA GLU A 64 -14.43 -6.23 16.83
C GLU A 64 -15.45 -7.21 17.44
N GLY A 65 -14.96 -8.22 18.17
CA GLY A 65 -15.81 -9.20 18.85
C GLY A 65 -16.71 -8.56 19.92
N GLN A 66 -17.99 -8.95 19.96
CA GLN A 66 -18.98 -8.33 20.86
C GLN A 66 -18.79 -8.66 22.35
N ALA A 67 -18.11 -9.77 22.69
CA ALA A 67 -18.10 -10.29 24.05
C ALA A 67 -16.96 -9.76 24.94
N LEU A 68 -15.81 -9.39 24.37
CA LEU A 68 -14.65 -8.79 25.07
C LEU A 68 -13.67 -8.21 24.02
N PRO A 69 -13.84 -6.94 23.61
CA PRO A 69 -12.93 -6.33 22.67
C PRO A 69 -11.54 -6.14 23.28
N THR A 70 -10.57 -6.94 22.84
CA THR A 70 -9.16 -6.80 23.28
C THR A 70 -8.42 -5.77 22.43
N TYR A 71 -8.77 -5.67 21.14
CA TYR A 71 -8.12 -4.78 20.18
C TYR A 71 -9.16 -4.00 19.36
N GLN A 72 -8.87 -2.73 19.09
CA GLN A 72 -9.66 -1.90 18.18
C GLN A 72 -9.40 -2.35 16.74
N ARG A 73 -10.44 -2.74 16.00
CA ARG A 73 -10.36 -3.23 14.61
C ARG A 73 -10.67 -2.09 13.62
N LEU A 74 -10.51 -2.34 12.32
CA LEU A 74 -10.76 -1.33 11.27
C LEU A 74 -12.16 -0.70 11.35
N TYR A 75 -13.17 -1.53 11.66
CA TYR A 75 -14.56 -1.11 11.78
C TYR A 75 -14.96 -0.62 13.17
N SER A 76 -14.02 -0.53 14.13
CA SER A 76 -14.32 0.01 15.47
C SER A 76 -14.73 1.48 15.37
N GLU A 77 -15.71 1.88 16.19
CA GLU A 77 -16.25 3.26 16.20
C GLU A 77 -15.15 4.30 16.47
N SER A 78 -14.21 3.98 17.36
CA SER A 78 -13.05 4.83 17.69
C SER A 78 -12.16 5.10 16.46
N ILE A 79 -11.91 4.06 15.65
CA ILE A 79 -11.10 4.14 14.42
C ILE A 79 -11.83 4.95 13.35
N LEU A 80 -13.10 4.63 13.08
CA LEU A 80 -13.90 5.37 12.10
C LEU A 80 -14.04 6.85 12.50
N THR A 81 -14.22 7.14 13.79
CA THR A 81 -14.29 8.52 14.29
C THR A 81 -12.95 9.25 14.12
N THR A 82 -11.83 8.58 14.40
CA THR A 82 -10.49 9.15 14.17
C THR A 82 -10.26 9.43 12.68
N MET A 83 -10.68 8.54 11.79
CA MET A 83 -10.62 8.78 10.33
C MET A 83 -11.44 10.02 9.91
N VAL A 84 -12.65 10.19 10.44
CA VAL A 84 -13.47 11.38 10.17
C VAL A 84 -12.79 12.65 10.69
N GLN A 85 -12.19 12.61 11.88
CA GLN A 85 -11.46 13.76 12.44
C GLN A 85 -10.26 14.15 11.60
N VAL A 86 -9.46 13.17 11.15
CA VAL A 86 -8.31 13.40 10.27
C VAL A 86 -8.77 13.92 8.90
N ALA A 87 -9.81 13.34 8.30
CA ALA A 87 -10.39 13.85 7.06
C ALA A 87 -10.86 15.31 7.20
N GLY A 88 -11.47 15.64 8.33
CA GLY A 88 -11.86 17.00 8.73
C GLY A 88 -10.68 17.97 8.84
N LYS A 89 -9.47 17.49 9.14
CA LYS A 89 -8.25 18.31 9.13
C LYS A 89 -7.64 18.42 7.73
N VAL A 90 -7.67 17.35 6.95
CA VAL A 90 -7.19 17.36 5.56
C VAL A 90 -7.98 18.34 4.71
N GLN A 91 -9.32 18.41 4.86
CA GLN A 91 -10.13 19.40 4.14
C GLN A 91 -9.76 20.86 4.47
N GLU A 92 -9.25 21.16 5.68
CA GLU A 92 -8.80 22.53 6.03
C GLU A 92 -7.60 22.90 5.14
N VAL A 93 -6.67 21.97 4.95
CA VAL A 93 -5.50 22.16 4.07
C VAL A 93 -5.91 22.25 2.60
N LEU A 94 -6.84 21.41 2.15
CA LEU A 94 -7.33 21.42 0.77
C LEU A 94 -8.03 22.74 0.41
N LYS A 95 -8.75 23.37 1.35
CA LYS A 95 -9.40 24.67 1.17
C LYS A 95 -8.44 25.87 1.19
N GLU A 96 -7.24 25.69 1.75
CA GLU A 96 -6.20 26.73 1.84
C GLU A 96 -4.90 26.29 1.12
N PRO A 97 -4.93 26.17 -0.22
CA PRO A 97 -3.80 25.66 -0.99
C PRO A 97 -2.53 26.54 -0.91
N ASP A 98 -2.68 27.81 -0.54
CA ASP A 98 -1.58 28.76 -0.39
C ASP A 98 -0.97 28.72 1.00
N GLY A 99 -0.03 27.78 1.17
CA GLY A 99 0.67 27.53 2.43
C GLY A 99 0.26 26.24 3.11
N GLY A 100 -0.77 25.55 2.58
CA GLY A 100 -1.12 24.18 2.91
C GLY A 100 -0.17 23.14 2.30
N LEU A 101 0.01 22.02 3.00
CA LEU A 101 0.70 20.82 2.50
C LEU A 101 0.24 19.57 3.28
N VAL A 102 0.04 18.46 2.57
CA VAL A 102 -0.12 17.13 3.17
C VAL A 102 1.13 16.30 2.84
N VAL A 103 1.88 15.91 3.87
CA VAL A 103 3.08 15.08 3.77
C VAL A 103 2.73 13.67 4.22
N LEU A 104 3.00 12.67 3.40
CA LEU A 104 2.98 11.27 3.81
C LEU A 104 4.40 10.76 3.97
N SER A 105 4.70 9.97 5.00
CA SER A 105 6.07 9.59 5.30
C SER A 105 6.20 8.15 5.81
N GLY A 106 7.25 7.43 5.44
CA GLY A 106 7.55 6.10 5.99
C GLY A 106 8.87 5.51 5.49
N GLY A 107 9.27 4.38 6.08
CA GLY A 107 10.38 3.54 5.60
C GLY A 107 9.90 2.37 4.73
N GLY A 108 10.78 1.81 3.89
CA GLY A 108 10.50 0.66 3.04
C GLY A 108 9.16 0.72 2.30
N THR A 109 8.36 -0.34 2.41
CA THR A 109 7.00 -0.39 1.85
C THR A 109 6.07 0.74 2.33
N SER A 110 6.19 1.18 3.59
CA SER A 110 5.38 2.30 4.10
C SER A 110 5.72 3.61 3.39
N GLY A 111 7.00 3.86 3.12
CA GLY A 111 7.45 5.01 2.33
C GLY A 111 7.02 4.94 0.86
N ARG A 112 7.05 3.75 0.26
CA ARG A 112 6.53 3.56 -1.11
C ARG A 112 5.02 3.69 -1.20
N MET A 113 4.29 3.35 -0.13
CA MET A 113 2.87 3.68 0.00
C MET A 113 2.64 5.18 0.10
N ALA A 114 3.44 5.91 0.88
CA ALA A 114 3.39 7.37 0.92
C ALA A 114 3.61 7.99 -0.48
N PHE A 115 4.58 7.47 -1.23
CA PHE A 115 4.82 7.82 -2.64
C PHE A 115 3.58 7.59 -3.49
N LEU A 116 3.04 6.36 -3.53
CA LEU A 116 1.84 6.02 -4.29
C LEU A 116 0.64 6.91 -3.94
N MET A 117 0.38 7.14 -2.66
CA MET A 117 -0.72 8.02 -2.22
C MET A 117 -0.52 9.45 -2.69
N SER A 118 0.69 10.00 -2.58
CA SER A 118 0.96 11.35 -3.05
C SER A 118 0.76 11.50 -4.56
N VAL A 119 1.20 10.51 -5.35
CA VAL A 119 1.00 10.47 -6.81
C VAL A 119 -0.49 10.42 -7.13
N SER A 120 -1.22 9.48 -6.53
CA SER A 120 -2.64 9.29 -6.79
C SER A 120 -3.47 10.52 -6.47
N PHE A 121 -3.31 11.10 -5.27
CA PHE A 121 -4.12 12.27 -4.88
C PHE A 121 -3.69 13.56 -5.59
N ASN A 122 -2.42 13.72 -5.97
CA ASN A 122 -2.04 14.84 -6.86
C ASN A 122 -2.61 14.67 -8.27
N GLN A 123 -2.70 13.44 -8.80
CA GLN A 123 -3.37 13.18 -10.08
C GLN A 123 -4.88 13.46 -10.00
N LEU A 124 -5.54 13.12 -8.89
CA LEU A 124 -6.94 13.49 -8.63
C LEU A 124 -7.12 15.01 -8.69
N MET A 125 -6.31 15.75 -7.94
CA MET A 125 -6.35 17.22 -7.91
C MET A 125 -6.09 17.83 -9.29
N LYS A 126 -5.07 17.35 -10.01
CA LYS A 126 -4.74 17.79 -11.37
C LYS A 126 -5.92 17.54 -12.33
N GLY A 127 -6.60 16.41 -12.20
CA GLY A 127 -7.80 16.09 -12.98
C GLY A 127 -9.00 17.02 -12.72
N LEU A 128 -9.02 17.71 -11.58
CA LEU A 128 -9.99 18.75 -11.21
C LEU A 128 -9.48 20.18 -11.51
N GLY A 129 -8.29 20.32 -12.11
CA GLY A 129 -7.66 21.63 -12.33
C GLY A 129 -7.16 22.30 -11.04
N GLN A 130 -6.98 21.53 -9.96
CA GLN A 130 -6.52 22.00 -8.66
C GLN A 130 -4.98 21.89 -8.54
N LYS A 131 -4.39 22.74 -7.71
CA LYS A 131 -2.95 22.72 -7.40
C LYS A 131 -2.61 21.48 -6.57
N PRO A 132 -1.55 20.72 -6.91
CA PRO A 132 -1.06 19.62 -6.08
C PRO A 132 -0.71 20.06 -4.66
N LEU A 133 -1.20 19.33 -3.65
CA LEU A 133 -0.94 19.61 -2.22
C LEU A 133 -0.33 18.43 -1.47
N TYR A 134 -0.08 17.31 -2.13
CA TYR A 134 0.52 16.14 -1.52
C TYR A 134 1.99 16.02 -1.85
N THR A 135 2.78 15.55 -0.89
CA THR A 135 4.16 15.11 -1.10
C THR A 135 4.45 13.89 -0.24
N TYR A 136 5.53 13.19 -0.56
CA TYR A 136 5.99 12.02 0.16
C TYR A 136 7.39 12.22 0.71
N LEU A 137 7.69 11.53 1.81
CA LEU A 137 9.03 11.32 2.35
C LEU A 137 9.24 9.81 2.50
N ILE A 138 10.33 9.31 1.95
CA ILE A 138 10.73 7.92 2.11
C ILE A 138 12.15 7.90 2.67
N ALA A 139 12.37 7.08 3.70
CA ALA A 139 13.71 6.88 4.25
C ALA A 139 14.67 6.44 3.12
N GLY A 140 15.79 7.17 2.96
CA GLY A 140 16.77 6.90 1.90
C GLY A 140 16.48 7.54 0.53
N GLY A 141 15.44 8.38 0.41
CA GLY A 141 15.16 9.19 -0.78
C GLY A 141 14.56 8.40 -1.94
N ASP A 142 14.53 8.99 -3.14
CA ASP A 142 13.85 8.41 -4.30
C ASP A 142 14.47 7.08 -4.73
N ARG A 143 15.76 6.89 -4.44
CA ARG A 143 16.46 5.61 -4.61
C ARG A 143 15.77 4.45 -3.88
N SER A 144 15.18 4.70 -2.71
CA SER A 144 14.46 3.67 -1.95
C SER A 144 13.13 3.27 -2.59
N VAL A 145 12.60 4.04 -3.55
CA VAL A 145 11.39 3.65 -4.29
C VAL A 145 11.67 2.41 -5.15
N VAL A 146 12.84 2.34 -5.77
CA VAL A 146 13.19 1.29 -6.74
C VAL A 146 14.23 0.28 -6.23
N ALA A 147 14.84 0.54 -5.07
CA ALA A 147 15.85 -0.34 -4.45
C ALA A 147 15.58 -0.55 -2.95
N SER A 148 16.01 -1.69 -2.41
CA SER A 148 15.90 -2.01 -0.98
C SER A 148 17.01 -1.30 -0.18
N ARG A 149 16.64 -0.51 0.82
CA ARG A 149 17.54 0.34 1.62
C ARG A 149 17.09 0.43 3.08
N GLU A 150 16.89 -0.72 3.72
CA GLU A 150 16.24 -0.83 5.04
C GLU A 150 16.90 0.02 6.13
N GLY A 151 18.22 -0.02 6.27
CA GLY A 151 18.92 0.72 7.35
C GLY A 151 18.82 2.24 7.29
N THR A 152 18.18 2.81 6.27
CA THR A 152 17.96 4.27 6.20
C THR A 152 16.83 4.75 7.12
N GLU A 153 15.95 3.85 7.59
CA GLU A 153 14.84 4.22 8.47
C GLU A 153 15.23 4.35 9.96
N ASP A 154 16.45 3.93 10.31
CA ASP A 154 16.96 3.93 11.68
C ASP A 154 17.46 5.29 12.19
N SER A 155 17.36 6.35 11.38
CA SER A 155 17.71 7.72 11.81
C SER A 155 16.48 8.61 11.99
N ALA A 156 16.23 9.03 13.22
CA ALA A 156 15.22 10.03 13.53
C ALA A 156 15.61 11.41 13.01
N LEU A 157 16.89 11.78 13.10
CA LEU A 157 17.39 13.07 12.62
C LEU A 157 17.20 13.23 11.11
N HIS A 158 17.48 12.18 10.34
CA HIS A 158 17.24 12.16 8.90
C HIS A 158 15.77 12.47 8.58
N GLY A 159 14.83 11.85 9.28
CA GLY A 159 13.40 12.12 9.11
C GLY A 159 13.02 13.58 9.38
N ILE A 160 13.58 14.18 10.42
CA ILE A 160 13.34 15.58 10.80
C ILE A 160 13.90 16.54 9.75
N GLU A 161 15.10 16.28 9.24
CA GLU A 161 15.75 17.13 8.24
C GLU A 161 14.95 17.16 6.93
N GLU A 162 14.51 16.01 6.43
CA GLU A 162 13.70 15.94 5.22
C GLU A 162 12.34 16.63 5.41
N LEU A 163 11.70 16.45 6.57
CA LEU A 163 10.44 17.13 6.89
C LEU A 163 10.60 18.65 6.93
N LYS A 164 11.69 19.16 7.52
CA LYS A 164 11.99 20.59 7.54
C LYS A 164 12.13 21.16 6.13
N LYS A 165 12.81 20.45 5.22
CA LYS A 165 13.00 20.87 3.83
C LYS A 165 11.66 21.02 3.10
N VAL A 166 10.80 20.00 3.14
CA VAL A 166 9.52 20.04 2.40
C VAL A 166 8.49 20.98 3.01
N ALA A 167 8.54 21.19 4.33
CA ALA A 167 7.63 22.08 5.04
C ALA A 167 8.07 23.56 5.05
N ALA A 168 9.24 23.89 4.50
CA ALA A 168 9.77 25.24 4.51
C ALA A 168 8.80 26.25 3.86
N GLY A 169 8.49 27.34 4.57
CA GLY A 169 7.57 28.39 4.11
C GLY A 169 6.08 28.02 4.14
N LYS A 170 5.72 26.81 4.58
CA LYS A 170 4.32 26.40 4.74
C LYS A 170 3.75 26.94 6.05
N LYS A 171 2.46 27.27 6.02
CA LYS A 171 1.72 27.80 7.17
C LYS A 171 0.97 26.70 7.91
N ARG A 172 0.53 25.68 7.19
CA ARG A 172 -0.23 24.54 7.73
C ARG A 172 0.22 23.26 7.04
N VAL A 173 0.69 22.30 7.81
CA VAL A 173 1.23 21.03 7.31
C VAL A 173 0.62 19.88 8.09
N ILE A 174 -0.04 18.96 7.39
CA ILE A 174 -0.43 17.66 7.97
C ILE A 174 0.67 16.67 7.64
N VAL A 175 1.20 15.99 8.64
CA VAL A 175 2.23 14.96 8.46
C VAL A 175 1.66 13.62 8.88
N ILE A 176 1.45 12.74 7.90
CA ILE A 176 0.97 11.37 8.08
C ILE A 176 2.20 10.45 8.10
N GLY A 177 2.69 10.14 9.30
CA GLY A 177 3.78 9.20 9.52
C GLY A 177 3.28 7.76 9.57
N ILE A 178 3.83 6.90 8.73
CA ILE A 178 3.39 5.51 8.54
C ILE A 178 4.47 4.57 9.04
N SER A 179 4.15 3.79 10.08
CA SER A 179 5.00 2.71 10.59
C SER A 179 4.10 1.56 11.03
N VAL A 180 4.02 0.50 10.23
CA VAL A 180 3.17 -0.68 10.49
C VAL A 180 3.41 -1.20 11.92
N GLY A 181 4.68 -1.42 12.27
CA GLY A 181 5.08 -1.94 13.57
C GLY A 181 5.14 -0.94 14.72
N LEU A 182 4.98 0.37 14.45
CA LEU A 182 5.30 1.45 15.40
C LEU A 182 6.73 1.35 15.95
N SER A 183 7.70 1.29 15.03
CA SER A 183 9.10 0.98 15.31
C SER A 183 10.12 1.91 14.63
N ALA A 184 9.79 2.49 13.47
CA ALA A 184 10.76 3.20 12.62
C ALA A 184 11.22 4.56 13.21
N PRO A 185 12.51 4.73 13.56
CA PRO A 185 13.05 6.00 14.06
C PRO A 185 12.79 7.22 13.17
N PHE A 186 12.91 7.05 11.86
CA PHE A 186 12.64 8.08 10.86
C PHE A 186 11.25 8.73 11.06
N VAL A 187 10.24 7.92 11.34
CA VAL A 187 8.87 8.39 11.61
C VAL A 187 8.75 8.98 13.02
N ALA A 188 9.37 8.35 14.03
CA ALA A 188 9.35 8.85 15.41
C ALA A 188 9.90 10.28 15.51
N GLY A 189 11.06 10.56 14.90
CA GLY A 189 11.66 11.89 14.86
C GLY A 189 10.74 12.94 14.23
N GLN A 190 10.11 12.60 13.09
CA GLN A 190 9.16 13.48 12.41
C GLN A 190 7.94 13.82 13.27
N MET A 191 7.35 12.81 13.92
CA MET A 191 6.19 13.01 14.79
C MET A 191 6.55 13.88 15.99
N ASP A 192 7.71 13.65 16.62
CA ASP A 192 8.16 14.46 17.76
C ASP A 192 8.43 15.92 17.36
N TYR A 193 9.10 16.12 16.22
CA TYR A 193 9.32 17.45 15.66
C TYR A 193 8.00 18.20 15.39
N CYS A 194 7.00 17.53 14.81
CA CYS A 194 5.67 18.12 14.61
C CYS A 194 5.02 18.56 15.92
N MET A 195 5.09 17.72 16.96
CA MET A 195 4.50 18.04 18.27
C MET A 195 5.14 19.24 18.96
N ASN A 196 6.38 19.59 18.60
CA ASN A 196 7.07 20.78 19.10
C ASN A 196 6.60 22.08 18.41
N ASN A 197 5.86 22.02 17.30
CA ASN A 197 5.31 23.18 16.61
C ASN A 197 3.90 22.92 16.03
N THR A 198 2.92 22.75 16.93
CA THR A 198 1.50 22.53 16.54
C THR A 198 0.80 23.71 15.90
N ALA A 199 1.44 24.89 15.85
CA ALA A 199 0.91 26.04 15.12
C ALA A 199 0.95 25.77 13.60
N VAL A 200 2.02 25.14 13.12
CA VAL A 200 2.21 24.77 11.71
C VAL A 200 1.82 23.33 11.46
N PHE A 201 2.26 22.40 12.32
CA PHE A 201 2.15 20.97 12.07
C PHE A 201 0.97 20.31 12.77
N LEU A 202 0.36 19.35 12.09
CA LEU A 202 -0.56 18.38 12.68
C LEU A 202 -0.03 16.95 12.40
N PRO A 203 0.52 16.26 13.42
CA PRO A 203 1.02 14.90 13.25
C PRO A 203 -0.12 13.87 13.31
N VAL A 204 -0.10 12.94 12.36
CA VAL A 204 -0.98 11.77 12.28
C VAL A 204 -0.10 10.53 12.17
N LEU A 205 -0.19 9.61 13.12
CA LEU A 205 0.56 8.36 13.13
C LEU A 205 -0.34 7.22 12.67
N VAL A 206 0.10 6.46 11.67
CA VAL A 206 -0.56 5.26 11.16
C VAL A 206 0.30 4.03 11.46
N GLY A 207 -0.31 3.00 12.05
CA GLY A 207 0.32 1.71 12.33
C GLY A 207 -0.73 0.67 12.68
N PHE A 208 -0.31 -0.53 13.10
CA PHE A 208 -1.26 -1.63 13.37
C PHE A 208 -0.97 -2.39 14.66
N ASN A 209 -0.17 -1.77 15.54
CA ASN A 209 0.01 -2.18 16.93
C ASN A 209 -0.70 -1.21 17.88
N PRO A 210 -1.20 -1.67 19.04
CA PRO A 210 -1.48 -0.80 20.17
C PRO A 210 -0.24 0.01 20.55
N VAL A 211 -0.43 1.24 21.04
CA VAL A 211 0.71 2.10 21.45
C VAL A 211 1.56 1.45 22.54
N SER A 212 0.95 0.68 23.44
CA SER A 212 1.67 -0.09 24.47
C SER A 212 2.62 -1.15 23.91
N MET A 213 2.45 -1.56 22.65
CA MET A 213 3.30 -2.51 21.94
C MET A 213 4.33 -1.84 21.03
N ALA A 214 4.32 -0.50 20.90
CA ALA A 214 5.34 0.22 20.13
C ALA A 214 6.75 -0.03 20.70
N ARG A 215 7.77 0.10 19.84
CA ARG A 215 9.17 -0.17 20.21
C ARG A 215 9.61 0.75 21.37
N ASN A 216 10.14 0.15 22.43
CA ASN A 216 10.59 0.88 23.62
C ASN A 216 12.11 0.81 23.83
N ASP A 217 12.82 0.24 22.87
CA ASP A 217 14.28 0.32 22.83
C ASP A 217 14.71 1.75 22.48
N PRO A 218 15.85 2.23 23.02
CA PRO A 218 16.42 3.53 22.65
C PRO A 218 16.61 3.67 21.14
N ILE A 219 16.39 4.88 20.63
CA ILE A 219 16.78 5.25 19.27
C ILE A 219 18.18 5.87 19.35
N GLU A 220 19.13 5.41 18.53
CA GLU A 220 20.54 5.79 18.67
C GLU A 220 20.78 7.31 18.55
N ASP A 221 20.11 7.96 17.61
CA ASP A 221 20.26 9.39 17.31
C ASP A 221 19.16 10.28 17.92
N TRP A 222 18.36 9.76 18.86
CA TRP A 222 17.23 10.47 19.44
C TRP A 222 16.99 10.20 20.92
N SER A 223 16.51 11.20 21.66
CA SER A 223 16.35 11.12 23.12
C SER A 223 15.14 10.31 23.59
N SER A 224 14.19 10.00 22.71
CA SER A 224 12.93 9.33 23.05
C SER A 224 12.74 8.07 22.24
N THR A 225 12.17 7.05 22.86
CA THR A 225 11.77 5.80 22.18
C THR A 225 10.53 6.05 21.32
N PHE A 226 10.26 5.15 20.36
CA PHE A 226 9.04 5.25 19.55
C PHE A 226 7.79 5.25 20.45
N ARG A 227 7.75 4.36 21.45
CA ARG A 227 6.64 4.29 22.42
C ARG A 227 6.41 5.62 23.14
N GLN A 228 7.46 6.27 23.64
CA GLN A 228 7.34 7.56 24.32
C GLN A 228 6.76 8.65 23.40
N VAL A 229 7.19 8.68 22.14
CA VAL A 229 6.64 9.61 21.14
C VAL A 229 5.16 9.30 20.86
N ALA A 230 4.80 8.03 20.67
CA ALA A 230 3.42 7.61 20.41
C ALA A 230 2.48 7.89 21.61
N GLU A 231 2.93 7.67 22.85
CA GLU A 231 2.18 8.03 24.06
C GLU A 231 1.97 9.54 24.19
N ARG A 232 2.97 10.35 23.81
CA ARG A 232 2.83 11.82 23.73
C ARG A 232 1.77 12.21 22.70
N MET A 233 1.73 11.55 21.54
CA MET A 233 0.68 11.77 20.54
C MET A 233 -0.70 11.41 21.06
N GLN A 234 -0.87 10.28 21.77
CA GLN A 234 -2.16 9.91 22.39
C GLN A 234 -2.67 11.00 23.34
N LYS A 235 -1.80 11.54 24.21
CA LYS A 235 -2.16 12.66 25.10
C LYS A 235 -2.57 13.92 24.34
N MET A 236 -1.95 14.17 23.18
CA MET A 236 -2.28 15.32 22.32
C MET A 236 -3.57 15.11 21.51
N GLN A 237 -3.95 13.87 21.24
CA GLN A 237 -5.18 13.51 20.54
C GLN A 237 -6.44 13.85 21.34
N GLU A 238 -6.39 13.78 22.68
CA GLU A 238 -7.47 14.25 23.56
C GLU A 238 -7.83 15.73 23.30
N LYS A 239 -6.84 16.53 22.88
CA LYS A 239 -7.00 17.95 22.53
C LYS A 239 -7.06 18.20 21.02
N GLN A 240 -7.22 17.15 20.21
CA GLN A 240 -7.27 17.22 18.75
C GLN A 240 -6.03 17.90 18.13
N LYS A 241 -4.85 17.75 18.78
CA LYS A 241 -3.56 18.32 18.34
C LYS A 241 -2.62 17.31 17.68
N ALA A 242 -2.97 16.04 17.73
CA ALA A 242 -2.30 14.92 17.06
C ALA A 242 -3.33 13.80 16.88
N PHE A 243 -3.06 12.83 16.01
CA PHE A 243 -3.92 11.65 15.85
C PHE A 243 -3.10 10.39 15.75
N VAL A 244 -3.50 9.33 16.45
CA VAL A 244 -2.98 7.97 16.32
C VAL A 244 -4.10 7.12 15.73
N LEU A 245 -3.85 6.60 14.53
CA LEU A 245 -4.79 5.78 13.77
C LEU A 245 -4.20 4.38 13.62
N ASN A 246 -4.47 3.54 14.63
CA ASN A 246 -3.81 2.25 14.79
C ASN A 246 -4.77 1.06 14.99
N PRO A 247 -5.65 0.76 14.01
CA PRO A 247 -6.47 -0.44 14.09
C PRO A 247 -5.57 -1.68 14.14
N ALA A 248 -5.86 -2.64 15.01
CA ALA A 248 -5.24 -3.96 14.93
C ALA A 248 -5.81 -4.70 13.73
N ILE A 249 -4.95 -5.26 12.88
CA ILE A 249 -5.33 -6.05 11.68
C ILE A 249 -4.99 -7.54 11.81
N GLY A 250 -4.37 -7.93 12.93
CA GLY A 250 -3.88 -9.28 13.18
C GLY A 250 -2.50 -9.55 12.56
N PRO A 251 -1.84 -10.65 12.94
CA PRO A 251 -0.52 -11.03 12.43
C PRO A 251 -0.52 -11.30 10.92
N GLU A 252 0.64 -11.11 10.30
CA GLU A 252 0.87 -11.40 8.89
C GLU A 252 0.83 -12.90 8.60
N GLY A 253 0.46 -13.30 7.37
CA GLY A 253 0.51 -14.70 6.96
C GLY A 253 1.93 -15.27 7.03
N LEU A 254 2.92 -14.45 6.68
CA LEU A 254 4.34 -14.61 6.97
C LEU A 254 4.74 -13.55 8.01
N SER A 255 5.05 -13.96 9.24
CA SER A 255 5.33 -13.05 10.37
C SER A 255 6.34 -11.95 10.01
N GLY A 256 6.07 -10.72 10.42
CA GLY A 256 6.94 -9.56 10.15
C GLY A 256 6.88 -9.02 8.72
N SER A 257 6.21 -9.70 7.78
CA SER A 257 6.07 -9.25 6.38
C SER A 257 5.07 -8.10 6.23
N SER A 258 5.42 -6.94 6.78
CA SER A 258 4.57 -5.74 6.86
C SER A 258 4.10 -5.21 5.50
N ARG A 259 4.75 -5.63 4.40
CA ARG A 259 4.35 -5.29 3.03
C ARG A 259 2.99 -5.89 2.62
N MET A 260 2.58 -6.96 3.31
CA MET A 260 1.36 -7.71 3.09
C MET A 260 0.15 -7.00 3.70
N LYS A 261 -0.41 -7.48 4.83
CA LYS A 261 -1.62 -6.91 5.42
C LYS A 261 -1.40 -5.49 5.90
N GLY A 262 -0.29 -5.20 6.59
CA GLY A 262 0.03 -3.85 7.09
C GLY A 262 0.08 -2.81 5.98
N GLY A 263 0.72 -3.20 4.89
CA GLY A 263 0.73 -2.48 3.65
C GLY A 263 -0.67 -2.23 3.08
N SER A 264 -1.42 -3.30 2.82
CA SER A 264 -2.78 -3.24 2.26
C SER A 264 -3.71 -2.39 3.13
N ALA A 265 -3.68 -2.59 4.45
CA ALA A 265 -4.47 -1.83 5.40
C ALA A 265 -4.08 -0.34 5.41
N THR A 266 -2.79 0.00 5.28
CA THR A 266 -2.34 1.40 5.14
C THR A 266 -2.99 2.06 3.93
N LYS A 267 -2.96 1.38 2.78
CA LYS A 267 -3.57 1.88 1.54
C LYS A 267 -5.08 2.10 1.72
N ILE A 268 -5.78 1.08 2.21
CA ILE A 268 -7.24 1.12 2.44
C ILE A 268 -7.61 2.26 3.38
N LEU A 269 -6.92 2.37 4.50
CA LEU A 269 -7.18 3.37 5.55
C LEU A 269 -6.99 4.80 5.04
N LEU A 270 -5.84 5.06 4.40
CA LEU A 270 -5.49 6.39 3.90
C LEU A 270 -6.33 6.79 2.69
N GLU A 271 -6.55 5.89 1.72
CA GLU A 271 -7.41 6.22 0.58
C GLU A 271 -8.83 6.53 1.05
N THR A 272 -9.39 5.75 1.98
CA THR A 272 -10.74 5.98 2.51
C THR A 272 -10.87 7.36 3.16
N LEU A 273 -9.94 7.73 4.05
CA LEU A 273 -10.02 9.01 4.74
C LEU A 273 -9.72 10.20 3.83
N LEU A 274 -8.77 10.06 2.89
CA LEU A 274 -8.38 11.14 1.98
C LEU A 274 -9.47 11.37 0.92
N LEU A 275 -10.09 10.31 0.40
CA LEU A 275 -11.27 10.42 -0.45
C LEU A 275 -12.39 11.18 0.25
N ALA A 276 -12.74 10.79 1.49
CA ALA A 276 -13.76 11.50 2.26
C ALA A 276 -13.44 12.99 2.46
N ALA A 277 -12.16 13.35 2.61
CA ALA A 277 -11.73 14.75 2.69
C ALA A 277 -11.94 15.50 1.36
N HIS A 278 -11.54 14.92 0.23
CA HIS A 278 -11.79 15.49 -1.11
C HIS A 278 -13.27 15.63 -1.40
N LYS A 279 -14.09 14.60 -1.12
CA LYS A 279 -15.55 14.68 -1.20
C LYS A 279 -16.13 15.90 -0.50
N THR A 280 -15.62 16.17 0.69
CA THR A 280 -16.13 17.26 1.51
C THR A 280 -15.82 18.62 0.88
N VAL A 281 -14.67 18.76 0.21
CA VAL A 281 -14.27 20.00 -0.45
C VAL A 281 -14.97 20.16 -1.80
N ASP A 282 -15.01 19.11 -2.60
CA ASP A 282 -15.47 19.17 -4.00
C ASP A 282 -17.00 19.07 -4.12
N GLN A 283 -17.67 18.33 -3.22
CA GLN A 283 -19.12 18.09 -3.26
C GLN A 283 -19.87 18.67 -2.05
N GLY A 284 -19.18 19.21 -1.05
CA GLY A 284 -19.80 19.75 0.16
C GLY A 284 -20.42 18.69 1.08
N ILE A 285 -20.15 17.40 0.85
CA ILE A 285 -20.66 16.29 1.66
C ILE A 285 -19.68 16.02 2.79
N ALA A 286 -20.06 16.36 4.02
CA ALA A 286 -19.19 16.15 5.18
C ALA A 286 -18.81 14.68 5.37
N ALA A 287 -17.53 14.44 5.70
CA ALA A 287 -17.05 13.13 6.10
C ALA A 287 -17.88 12.58 7.28
N SER A 288 -18.34 11.33 7.13
CA SER A 288 -19.17 10.65 8.11
C SER A 288 -18.84 9.15 8.14
N GLN A 289 -19.16 8.47 9.23
CA GLN A 289 -18.97 7.02 9.32
C GLN A 289 -19.64 6.27 8.16
N ARG A 290 -20.84 6.71 7.75
CA ARG A 290 -21.54 6.15 6.59
C ARG A 290 -20.71 6.27 5.31
N CYS A 291 -20.14 7.45 5.03
CA CYS A 291 -19.30 7.67 3.86
C CYS A 291 -18.06 6.75 3.88
N LEU A 292 -17.42 6.60 5.04
CA LEU A 292 -16.27 5.71 5.19
C LEU A 292 -16.66 4.25 4.92
N LEU A 293 -17.77 3.78 5.49
CA LEU A 293 -18.26 2.41 5.29
C LEU A 293 -18.60 2.11 3.83
N GLU A 294 -19.12 3.09 3.08
CA GLU A 294 -19.40 2.93 1.64
C GLU A 294 -18.11 2.72 0.83
N ILE A 295 -17.05 3.44 1.16
CA ILE A 295 -15.73 3.27 0.52
C ILE A 295 -15.08 1.95 0.96
N LEU A 296 -15.09 1.62 2.26
CA LEU A 296 -14.53 0.37 2.79
C LEU A 296 -15.16 -0.88 2.16
N ARG A 297 -16.49 -0.89 1.94
CA ARG A 297 -17.17 -1.98 1.20
C ARG A 297 -16.67 -2.15 -0.23
N THR A 298 -16.09 -1.12 -0.84
CA THR A 298 -15.47 -1.25 -2.17
C THR A 298 -14.16 -2.01 -2.09
N PHE A 299 -13.39 -1.85 -1.01
CA PHE A 299 -12.19 -2.66 -0.76
C PHE A 299 -12.51 -4.11 -0.38
N GLU A 300 -13.62 -4.36 0.31
CA GLU A 300 -14.12 -5.74 0.50
C GLU A 300 -14.50 -6.40 -0.83
N ARG A 301 -15.20 -5.67 -1.71
CA ARG A 301 -15.46 -6.14 -3.08
C ARG A 301 -14.16 -6.41 -3.82
N ALA A 302 -13.16 -5.55 -3.66
CA ALA A 302 -11.84 -5.77 -4.25
C ALA A 302 -11.26 -7.12 -3.83
N HIS A 303 -11.22 -7.41 -2.52
CA HIS A 303 -10.79 -8.71 -2.00
C HIS A 303 -11.56 -9.87 -2.65
N GLN A 304 -12.90 -9.80 -2.67
CA GLN A 304 -13.74 -10.85 -3.25
C GLN A 304 -13.43 -11.10 -4.73
N VAL A 305 -13.32 -10.02 -5.53
CA VAL A 305 -13.05 -10.14 -6.97
C VAL A 305 -11.64 -10.67 -7.21
N THR A 306 -10.64 -10.30 -6.40
CA THR A 306 -9.27 -10.84 -6.46
C THR A 306 -9.28 -12.35 -6.30
N TYR A 307 -9.76 -12.82 -5.15
CA TYR A 307 -9.65 -14.24 -4.80
C TYR A 307 -10.69 -15.10 -5.52
N SER A 308 -11.66 -14.50 -6.22
CA SER A 308 -12.45 -15.23 -7.23
C SER A 308 -11.58 -15.80 -8.37
N GLN A 309 -10.39 -15.25 -8.61
CA GLN A 309 -9.43 -15.73 -9.59
C GLN A 309 -8.36 -16.66 -9.00
N SER A 310 -8.51 -17.13 -7.75
CA SER A 310 -7.50 -17.93 -7.03
C SER A 310 -6.84 -19.05 -7.85
N PRO A 311 -7.55 -19.85 -8.68
CA PRO A 311 -6.89 -20.87 -9.50
C PRO A 311 -5.84 -20.30 -10.47
N LYS A 312 -6.07 -19.10 -11.01
CA LYS A 312 -5.10 -18.45 -11.91
C LYS A 312 -3.96 -17.78 -11.15
N ILE A 313 -4.22 -17.28 -9.95
CA ILE A 313 -3.17 -16.77 -9.05
C ILE A 313 -2.20 -17.91 -8.73
N ALA A 314 -2.72 -19.06 -8.30
CA ALA A 314 -1.92 -20.25 -8.00
C ALA A 314 -1.12 -20.74 -9.22
N ALA A 315 -1.72 -20.69 -10.42
CA ALA A 315 -1.01 -21.03 -11.66
C ALA A 315 0.15 -20.06 -11.97
N LEU A 316 -0.04 -18.75 -11.76
CA LEU A 316 1.07 -17.79 -11.91
C LEU A 316 2.16 -18.03 -10.87
N MET A 317 1.79 -18.23 -9.60
CA MET A 317 2.74 -18.53 -8.53
C MET A 317 3.63 -19.72 -8.88
N LYS A 318 3.05 -20.80 -9.43
CA LYS A 318 3.81 -21.97 -9.91
C LYS A 318 4.76 -21.60 -11.07
N SER A 319 4.31 -20.77 -12.02
CA SER A 319 5.14 -20.33 -13.15
C SER A 319 6.33 -19.48 -12.71
N VAL A 320 6.09 -18.55 -11.79
CA VAL A 320 7.12 -17.71 -11.16
C VAL A 320 8.12 -18.57 -10.41
N SER A 321 7.64 -19.46 -9.53
CA SER A 321 8.49 -20.39 -8.77
C SER A 321 9.35 -21.26 -9.69
N THR A 322 8.78 -21.79 -10.77
CA THR A 322 9.51 -22.59 -11.78
C THR A 322 10.63 -21.79 -12.45
N SER A 323 10.41 -20.49 -12.72
CA SER A 323 11.42 -19.63 -13.33
C SER A 323 12.59 -19.40 -12.37
N LEU A 324 12.29 -19.09 -11.11
CA LEU A 324 13.30 -18.88 -10.06
C LEU A 324 14.10 -20.16 -9.76
N GLU A 325 13.45 -21.32 -9.72
CA GLU A 325 14.11 -22.62 -9.56
C GLU A 325 15.12 -22.89 -10.69
N LYS A 326 14.77 -22.51 -11.92
CA LYS A 326 15.62 -22.62 -13.12
C LYS A 326 16.66 -21.51 -13.23
N LYS A 327 16.80 -20.64 -12.22
CA LYS A 327 17.71 -19.47 -12.24
C LYS A 327 17.37 -18.45 -13.35
N GLY A 328 16.10 -18.40 -13.74
CA GLY A 328 15.54 -17.29 -14.53
C GLY A 328 15.08 -16.16 -13.63
N HIS A 329 14.60 -15.09 -14.27
CA HIS A 329 14.14 -13.87 -13.61
C HIS A 329 12.64 -13.66 -13.83
N VAL A 330 12.05 -12.80 -13.00
CA VAL A 330 10.64 -12.39 -13.07
C VAL A 330 10.56 -10.89 -13.29
N TYR A 331 9.86 -10.48 -14.35
CA TYR A 331 9.67 -9.09 -14.69
C TYR A 331 8.19 -8.71 -14.57
N LEU A 332 7.88 -7.83 -13.62
CA LEU A 332 6.54 -7.30 -13.39
C LEU A 332 6.41 -5.97 -14.14
N VAL A 333 5.70 -5.95 -15.26
CA VAL A 333 5.59 -4.79 -16.17
C VAL A 333 4.20 -4.18 -16.02
N GLY A 334 4.11 -3.08 -15.25
CA GLY A 334 2.84 -2.44 -14.94
C GLY A 334 2.65 -1.09 -15.62
N TRP A 335 1.42 -0.80 -16.06
CA TRP A 335 1.06 0.48 -16.65
C TRP A 335 0.66 1.51 -15.58
N GLN A 336 1.12 2.75 -15.75
CA GLN A 336 0.80 3.88 -14.89
C GLN A 336 1.09 3.56 -13.41
N THR A 337 0.14 3.82 -12.50
CA THR A 337 0.29 3.54 -11.07
C THR A 337 0.38 2.04 -10.76
N LEU A 338 -0.04 1.15 -11.66
CA LEU A 338 0.15 -0.31 -11.49
C LEU A 338 1.62 -0.69 -11.66
N GLY A 339 2.39 0.09 -12.40
CA GLY A 339 3.85 0.00 -12.47
C GLY A 339 4.53 0.31 -11.13
N ILE A 340 3.98 1.25 -10.35
CA ILE A 340 4.45 1.52 -8.99
C ILE A 340 4.23 0.28 -8.11
N ILE A 341 3.06 -0.36 -8.18
CA ILE A 341 2.79 -1.59 -7.42
C ILE A 341 3.74 -2.71 -7.83
N ALA A 342 4.03 -2.86 -9.12
CA ALA A 342 5.00 -3.83 -9.62
C ALA A 342 6.41 -3.60 -9.05
N ILE A 343 6.87 -2.35 -9.03
CA ILE A 343 8.17 -1.96 -8.43
C ILE A 343 8.19 -2.29 -6.94
N MET A 344 7.11 -1.94 -6.24
CA MET A 344 6.99 -2.16 -4.79
C MET A 344 7.05 -3.63 -4.39
N ASP A 345 6.53 -4.54 -5.20
CA ASP A 345 6.61 -5.96 -4.90
C ASP A 345 8.01 -6.53 -5.14
N GLY A 346 8.59 -6.28 -6.33
CA GLY A 346 9.90 -6.83 -6.68
C GLY A 346 11.04 -6.37 -5.74
N VAL A 347 11.01 -5.12 -5.29
CA VAL A 347 12.05 -4.58 -4.39
C VAL A 347 12.06 -5.24 -3.01
N GLU A 348 10.91 -5.71 -2.54
CA GLU A 348 10.79 -6.32 -1.20
C GLU A 348 11.25 -7.79 -1.18
N CYS A 349 11.32 -8.44 -2.34
CA CYS A 349 11.85 -9.80 -2.44
C CYS A 349 13.29 -9.91 -1.94
N ILE A 350 14.08 -8.84 -2.08
CA ILE A 350 15.51 -8.80 -1.74
C ILE A 350 15.72 -9.11 -0.25
N HIS A 351 15.10 -8.36 0.66
CA HIS A 351 15.32 -8.54 2.10
C HIS A 351 14.38 -9.60 2.69
N THR A 352 13.16 -9.75 2.18
CA THR A 352 12.18 -10.70 2.72
C THR A 352 12.61 -12.15 2.47
N PHE A 353 13.19 -12.43 1.30
CA PHE A 353 13.56 -13.78 0.88
C PHE A 353 15.07 -13.97 0.63
N GLY A 354 15.89 -12.93 0.82
CA GLY A 354 17.32 -12.98 0.52
C GLY A 354 17.63 -13.09 -0.98
N ALA A 355 16.73 -12.60 -1.84
CA ALA A 355 16.86 -12.66 -3.29
C ALA A 355 17.88 -11.65 -3.84
N ASP A 356 18.46 -11.92 -5.01
CA ASP A 356 19.23 -10.91 -5.75
C ASP A 356 18.27 -9.87 -6.34
N PHE A 357 18.74 -8.62 -6.50
CA PHE A 357 17.92 -7.54 -7.06
C PHE A 357 17.49 -7.80 -8.52
N ARG A 358 18.12 -8.78 -9.20
CA ARG A 358 17.76 -9.21 -10.54
C ARG A 358 16.63 -10.24 -10.57
N ASP A 359 16.40 -10.98 -9.49
CA ASP A 359 15.50 -12.13 -9.47
C ASP A 359 14.05 -11.74 -9.75
N VAL A 360 13.56 -10.65 -9.12
CA VAL A 360 12.21 -10.11 -9.33
C VAL A 360 12.29 -8.59 -9.48
N ARG A 361 11.82 -8.06 -10.62
CA ARG A 361 11.94 -6.63 -10.93
C ARG A 361 10.65 -6.03 -11.48
N GLY A 362 10.24 -4.92 -10.91
CA GLY A 362 9.10 -4.14 -11.39
C GLY A 362 9.49 -3.01 -12.34
N PHE A 363 8.62 -2.75 -13.33
CA PHE A 363 8.76 -1.68 -14.30
C PHE A 363 7.46 -0.90 -14.46
N LEU A 364 7.61 0.41 -14.68
CA LEU A 364 6.53 1.35 -14.92
C LEU A 364 6.52 1.76 -16.40
N ILE A 365 5.43 1.38 -17.08
CA ILE A 365 5.13 1.81 -18.44
C ILE A 365 4.21 3.03 -18.39
N GLY A 366 4.59 4.09 -19.10
CA GLY A 366 3.87 5.37 -19.11
C GLY A 366 4.58 6.53 -18.41
N ASP A 367 3.84 7.63 -18.27
CA ASP A 367 4.37 8.90 -17.78
C ASP A 367 4.64 8.85 -16.26
N HIS A 368 5.85 9.24 -15.89
CA HIS A 368 6.35 9.33 -14.52
C HIS A 368 7.07 10.65 -14.27
N SER A 369 6.84 11.67 -15.11
CA SER A 369 7.44 13.00 -15.02
C SER A 369 7.07 13.73 -13.72
N ASP A 370 5.80 13.66 -13.33
CA ASP A 370 5.26 14.35 -12.14
C ASP A 370 5.26 13.47 -10.87
N MET A 371 5.88 12.29 -10.90
CA MET A 371 5.79 11.34 -9.78
C MET A 371 6.87 11.55 -8.71
N PHE A 372 8.11 11.84 -9.12
CA PHE A 372 9.28 11.84 -8.25
C PHE A 372 9.67 13.25 -7.80
N ASN A 373 10.02 13.41 -6.53
CA ASN A 373 10.52 14.68 -5.98
C ASN A 373 11.93 15.02 -6.49
N GLN A 374 12.79 14.01 -6.63
CA GLN A 374 14.21 14.14 -7.01
C GLN A 374 14.63 13.04 -7.99
N LYS A 375 13.97 12.98 -9.16
CA LYS A 375 14.24 11.97 -10.22
C LYS A 375 15.72 11.88 -10.64
N ALA A 376 16.48 12.96 -10.52
CA ALA A 376 17.93 12.98 -10.79
C ALA A 376 18.72 11.96 -9.93
N GLU A 377 18.18 11.54 -8.78
CA GLU A 377 18.76 10.49 -7.95
C GLU A 377 18.63 9.08 -8.52
N LEU A 378 17.88 8.87 -9.62
CA LEU A 378 17.63 7.57 -10.21
C LEU A 378 18.35 7.38 -11.55
N THR A 379 18.49 8.47 -12.32
CA THR A 379 19.09 8.42 -13.65
C THR A 379 20.58 8.07 -13.60
N ASN A 380 20.99 7.07 -14.39
CA ASN A 380 22.38 6.62 -14.54
C ASN A 380 23.09 6.19 -13.24
N GLN A 381 22.35 5.73 -12.23
CA GLN A 381 22.94 5.32 -10.94
C GLN A 381 23.33 3.82 -10.86
N GLY A 382 23.08 3.06 -11.92
CA GLY A 382 23.39 1.63 -11.99
C GLY A 382 22.16 0.75 -12.22
N PRO A 383 22.39 -0.55 -12.52
CA PRO A 383 21.33 -1.45 -12.97
C PRO A 383 20.25 -1.70 -11.93
N GLN A 384 20.55 -1.60 -10.63
CA GLN A 384 19.55 -1.76 -9.56
C GLN A 384 18.52 -0.63 -9.50
N PHE A 385 18.76 0.51 -10.15
CA PHE A 385 17.83 1.65 -10.15
C PHE A 385 16.98 1.76 -11.42
N THR A 386 17.07 0.80 -12.35
CA THR A 386 16.22 0.76 -13.54
C THR A 386 14.78 0.42 -13.19
N PHE A 387 13.82 1.21 -13.69
CA PHE A 387 12.40 1.04 -13.38
C PHE A 387 11.46 1.51 -14.50
N SER A 388 11.95 2.25 -15.49
CA SER A 388 11.10 2.90 -16.50
C SER A 388 10.84 2.02 -17.72
N GLN A 389 9.89 2.44 -18.55
CA GLN A 389 9.65 1.87 -19.87
C GLN A 389 10.91 1.81 -20.73
N GLU A 390 11.69 2.89 -20.76
CA GLU A 390 12.93 2.95 -21.54
C GLU A 390 13.93 1.91 -21.02
N ASP A 391 14.09 1.81 -19.70
CA ASP A 391 15.01 0.83 -19.11
C ASP A 391 14.60 -0.61 -19.46
N PHE A 392 13.30 -0.93 -19.38
CA PHE A 392 12.80 -2.26 -19.74
C PHE A 392 13.10 -2.59 -21.20
N LEU A 393 12.75 -1.70 -22.12
CA LEU A 393 12.89 -1.94 -23.56
C LEU A 393 14.35 -1.98 -24.01
N THR A 394 15.22 -1.18 -23.41
CA THR A 394 16.63 -1.04 -23.83
C THR A 394 17.58 -1.98 -23.10
N SER A 395 17.34 -2.25 -21.81
CA SER A 395 18.29 -2.96 -20.95
C SER A 395 17.84 -4.38 -20.59
N ILE A 396 16.52 -4.63 -20.50
CA ILE A 396 15.99 -5.92 -20.04
C ILE A 396 15.53 -6.79 -21.21
N LEU A 397 14.66 -6.25 -22.06
CA LEU A 397 14.06 -6.95 -23.19
C LEU A 397 15.10 -7.64 -24.09
N PRO A 398 16.24 -7.02 -24.45
CA PRO A 398 17.24 -7.67 -25.30
C PRO A 398 17.91 -8.88 -24.63
N SER A 399 17.99 -8.90 -23.30
CA SER A 399 18.65 -9.94 -22.49
C SER A 399 17.71 -11.01 -21.95
N LEU A 400 16.41 -10.93 -22.23
CA LEU A 400 15.45 -11.95 -21.79
C LEU A 400 15.80 -13.33 -22.34
N MET A 401 15.70 -14.33 -21.47
CA MET A 401 15.89 -15.74 -21.77
C MET A 401 14.55 -16.48 -21.78
N GLU A 402 14.49 -17.63 -22.45
CA GLU A 402 13.28 -18.46 -22.51
C GLU A 402 12.77 -18.94 -21.14
N ILE A 403 13.64 -18.95 -20.12
CA ILE A 403 13.33 -19.35 -18.74
C ILE A 403 12.77 -18.21 -17.88
N ASP A 404 12.81 -16.97 -18.38
CA ASP A 404 12.31 -15.80 -17.65
C ASP A 404 10.78 -15.71 -17.75
N THR A 405 10.12 -15.28 -16.68
CA THR A 405 8.67 -14.98 -16.67
C THR A 405 8.44 -13.47 -16.76
N VAL A 406 7.52 -13.03 -17.62
CA VAL A 406 7.08 -11.63 -17.71
C VAL A 406 5.59 -11.52 -17.43
N VAL A 407 5.23 -10.70 -16.44
CA VAL A 407 3.85 -10.46 -16.00
C VAL A 407 3.44 -9.04 -16.35
N PHE A 408 2.44 -8.90 -17.22
CA PHE A 408 1.92 -7.60 -17.65
C PHE A 408 0.70 -7.19 -16.81
N ILE A 409 0.70 -5.98 -16.27
CA ILE A 409 -0.35 -5.49 -15.37
C ILE A 409 -0.93 -4.19 -15.93
N PHE A 410 -2.17 -4.22 -16.42
CA PHE A 410 -2.78 -3.09 -17.12
C PHE A 410 -4.30 -3.04 -16.95
N THR A 411 -4.90 -1.93 -17.37
CA THR A 411 -6.34 -1.72 -17.45
C THR A 411 -6.79 -1.70 -18.91
N LEU A 412 -8.08 -1.97 -19.17
CA LEU A 412 -8.62 -1.83 -20.54
C LEU A 412 -8.75 -0.37 -21.01
N ASP A 413 -8.45 0.60 -20.14
CA ASP A 413 -8.38 2.02 -20.46
C ASP A 413 -6.95 2.49 -20.84
N ASP A 414 -5.94 1.61 -20.69
CA ASP A 414 -4.58 1.88 -21.13
C ASP A 414 -4.46 1.84 -22.66
N ASN A 415 -3.30 2.27 -23.17
CA ASN A 415 -2.97 2.14 -24.59
C ASN A 415 -2.76 0.67 -24.97
N LEU A 416 -3.84 -0.02 -25.33
CA LEU A 416 -3.81 -1.45 -25.64
C LEU A 416 -2.96 -1.80 -26.87
N THR A 417 -2.71 -0.85 -27.77
CA THR A 417 -1.79 -1.02 -28.89
C THR A 417 -0.33 -1.06 -28.41
N GLU A 418 0.04 -0.21 -27.45
CA GLU A 418 1.36 -0.26 -26.81
C GLU A 418 1.53 -1.56 -26.01
N VAL A 419 0.51 -1.94 -25.21
CA VAL A 419 0.50 -3.24 -24.50
C VAL A 419 0.75 -4.38 -25.47
N GLN A 420 -0.02 -4.47 -26.56
CA GLN A 420 0.13 -5.53 -27.55
C GLN A 420 1.55 -5.54 -28.15
N THR A 421 2.08 -4.37 -28.53
CA THR A 421 3.41 -4.25 -29.15
C THR A 421 4.51 -4.78 -28.24
N ILE A 422 4.50 -4.40 -26.95
CA ILE A 422 5.52 -4.85 -25.99
C ILE A 422 5.36 -6.35 -25.71
N VAL A 423 4.13 -6.86 -25.62
CA VAL A 423 3.88 -8.29 -25.40
C VAL A 423 4.38 -9.13 -26.57
N GLU A 424 4.17 -8.69 -27.80
CA GLU A 424 4.67 -9.36 -29.00
C GLU A 424 6.21 -9.43 -29.01
N GLN A 425 6.90 -8.33 -28.67
CA GLN A 425 8.36 -8.31 -28.54
C GLN A 425 8.88 -9.26 -27.45
N VAL A 426 8.21 -9.31 -26.29
CA VAL A 426 8.58 -10.24 -25.22
C VAL A 426 8.33 -11.70 -25.63
N LYS A 427 7.27 -11.96 -26.39
CA LYS A 427 6.91 -13.30 -26.87
C LYS A 427 7.95 -13.88 -27.83
N GLU A 428 8.74 -13.04 -28.49
CA GLU A 428 9.90 -13.47 -29.29
C GLU A 428 11.07 -14.00 -28.42
N LYS A 429 11.08 -13.67 -27.12
CA LYS A 429 12.16 -14.02 -26.18
C LYS A 429 11.78 -15.13 -25.21
N THR A 430 10.55 -15.11 -24.69
CA THR A 430 10.06 -16.11 -23.73
C THR A 430 8.62 -16.48 -23.99
N ASN A 431 8.28 -17.74 -23.72
CA ASN A 431 6.91 -18.21 -23.75
C ASN A 431 6.17 -18.01 -22.42
N HIS A 432 6.88 -17.73 -21.33
CA HIS A 432 6.34 -17.56 -19.99
C HIS A 432 5.81 -16.13 -19.79
N ILE A 433 4.76 -15.79 -20.54
CA ILE A 433 4.04 -14.53 -20.39
C ILE A 433 2.73 -14.74 -19.64
N GLN A 434 2.41 -13.83 -18.73
CA GLN A 434 1.10 -13.77 -18.06
C GLN A 434 0.60 -12.32 -18.04
N ALA A 435 -0.71 -12.12 -17.94
CA ALA A 435 -1.29 -10.81 -17.73
C ALA A 435 -2.32 -10.78 -16.61
N LEU A 436 -2.29 -9.69 -15.84
CA LEU A 436 -3.33 -9.24 -14.94
C LEU A 436 -4.01 -8.03 -15.57
N ALA A 437 -5.21 -8.23 -16.11
CA ALA A 437 -5.98 -7.19 -16.79
C ALA A 437 -7.21 -6.78 -15.99
N HIS A 438 -7.28 -5.50 -15.64
CA HIS A 438 -8.44 -4.89 -15.01
C HIS A 438 -9.40 -4.33 -16.06
N SER A 439 -10.70 -4.54 -15.85
CA SER A 439 -11.75 -4.06 -16.74
C SER A 439 -12.95 -3.59 -15.95
N THR A 440 -13.65 -2.59 -16.46
CA THR A 440 -14.98 -2.21 -15.97
C THR A 440 -16.04 -3.10 -16.62
N VAL A 441 -17.14 -3.40 -15.92
CA VAL A 441 -18.29 -4.10 -16.52
C VAL A 441 -18.70 -3.41 -17.83
N GLY A 442 -18.84 -4.20 -18.89
CA GLY A 442 -19.13 -3.72 -20.25
C GLY A 442 -17.90 -3.66 -21.16
N GLN A 443 -16.70 -3.51 -20.62
CA GLN A 443 -15.47 -3.58 -21.42
C GLN A 443 -15.12 -5.03 -21.76
N THR A 444 -14.46 -5.24 -22.90
CA THR A 444 -13.98 -6.57 -23.31
C THR A 444 -12.55 -6.50 -23.81
N LEU A 445 -11.74 -7.50 -23.45
CA LEU A 445 -10.37 -7.60 -23.91
C LEU A 445 -10.36 -7.82 -25.45
N PRO A 446 -9.59 -7.03 -26.22
CA PRO A 446 -9.46 -7.20 -27.66
C PRO A 446 -9.02 -8.60 -28.07
N ILE A 447 -9.46 -9.05 -29.24
CA ILE A 447 -9.14 -10.40 -29.78
C ILE A 447 -7.62 -10.64 -29.88
N PRO A 448 -6.78 -9.70 -30.36
CA PRO A 448 -5.34 -9.92 -30.41
C PRO A 448 -4.73 -10.23 -29.03
N LEU A 449 -5.07 -9.45 -28.01
CA LEU A 449 -4.60 -9.68 -26.64
C LEU A 449 -5.15 -10.97 -26.03
N LYS A 450 -6.40 -11.34 -26.31
CA LYS A 450 -6.96 -12.66 -25.91
C LYS A 450 -6.17 -13.83 -26.51
N LYS A 451 -5.68 -13.70 -27.74
CA LYS A 451 -4.87 -14.74 -28.40
C LYS A 451 -3.46 -14.81 -27.81
N LEU A 452 -2.88 -13.68 -27.43
CA LEU A 452 -1.56 -13.62 -26.79
C LEU A 452 -1.58 -14.19 -25.36
N PHE A 453 -2.69 -14.00 -24.63
CA PHE A 453 -2.85 -14.47 -23.24
C PHE A 453 -3.96 -15.51 -23.09
N PRO A 454 -3.68 -16.80 -23.36
CA PRO A 454 -4.68 -17.86 -23.24
C PRO A 454 -5.17 -18.07 -21.78
N SER A 455 -4.33 -17.76 -20.79
CA SER A 455 -4.59 -17.95 -19.37
C SER A 455 -4.65 -16.63 -18.58
N ILE A 456 -5.18 -15.56 -19.19
CA ILE A 456 -5.22 -14.22 -18.58
C ILE A 456 -5.99 -14.17 -17.25
N ILE A 457 -5.42 -13.46 -16.29
CA ILE A 457 -6.07 -13.12 -15.02
C ILE A 457 -6.87 -11.86 -15.25
N ARG A 458 -8.16 -12.03 -15.54
CA ARG A 458 -9.06 -10.92 -15.86
C ARG A 458 -9.93 -10.62 -14.66
N ILE A 459 -9.95 -9.34 -14.28
CA ILE A 459 -10.70 -8.85 -13.14
C ILE A 459 -11.68 -7.81 -13.65
N THR A 460 -12.96 -8.06 -13.39
CA THR A 460 -14.04 -7.20 -13.86
C THR A 460 -14.69 -6.51 -12.68
N TRP A 461 -14.65 -5.18 -12.72
CA TRP A 461 -15.12 -4.33 -11.64
C TRP A 461 -16.51 -3.81 -11.95
N PRO A 462 -17.46 -3.89 -11.00
CA PRO A 462 -18.76 -3.27 -11.17
C PRO A 462 -18.59 -1.76 -11.37
N LEU A 463 -19.47 -1.16 -12.18
CA LEU A 463 -19.54 0.29 -12.29
C LEU A 463 -19.83 0.88 -10.90
N LEU A 464 -18.95 1.79 -10.47
CA LEU A 464 -19.15 2.53 -9.24
C LEU A 464 -19.94 3.80 -9.57
N PHE A 465 -21.20 3.84 -9.16
CA PHE A 465 -22.04 5.05 -9.25
C PHE A 465 -21.78 6.01 -8.08
N PHE A 466 -20.53 6.14 -7.67
CA PHE A 466 -20.11 7.31 -6.90
C PHE A 466 -19.87 8.43 -7.92
N GLU A 467 -20.31 9.67 -7.65
CA GLU A 467 -19.88 10.86 -8.42
C GLU A 467 -18.33 10.93 -8.50
N TYR A 468 -17.73 11.81 -9.30
CA TYR A 468 -16.27 11.97 -9.61
C TYR A 468 -15.23 11.05 -8.91
N GLU A 469 -15.25 10.93 -7.58
CA GLU A 469 -14.59 9.87 -6.79
C GLU A 469 -14.76 8.45 -7.34
N GLY A 470 -15.86 8.09 -8.02
CA GLY A 470 -16.11 6.75 -8.55
C GLY A 470 -14.98 6.26 -9.45
N ASN A 471 -14.46 7.14 -10.31
CA ASN A 471 -13.32 6.84 -11.18
C ASN A 471 -12.02 6.63 -10.38
N PHE A 472 -11.82 7.42 -9.31
CA PHE A 472 -10.65 7.29 -8.45
C PHE A 472 -10.73 6.05 -7.57
N ILE A 473 -11.86 5.81 -6.90
CA ILE A 473 -12.14 4.60 -6.11
C ILE A 473 -11.98 3.37 -6.99
N GLN A 474 -12.39 3.45 -8.26
CA GLN A 474 -12.18 2.38 -9.21
C GLN A 474 -10.69 2.14 -9.49
N ARG A 475 -9.90 3.17 -9.74
CA ARG A 475 -8.42 3.07 -9.85
C ARG A 475 -7.74 2.62 -8.55
N SER A 476 -8.28 3.00 -7.39
CA SER A 476 -7.83 2.54 -6.07
C SER A 476 -8.13 1.06 -5.89
N GLY A 477 -9.31 0.57 -6.30
CA GLY A 477 -9.61 -0.85 -6.41
C GLY A 477 -8.64 -1.58 -7.35
N PHE A 478 -8.35 -0.97 -8.50
CA PHE A 478 -7.38 -1.50 -9.47
C PHE A 478 -5.96 -1.58 -8.91
N SER A 479 -5.58 -0.80 -7.91
CA SER A 479 -4.23 -0.80 -7.32
C SER A 479 -4.12 -1.54 -5.99
N THR A 480 -5.21 -1.69 -5.22
CA THR A 480 -5.24 -2.55 -4.03
C THR A 480 -5.11 -4.02 -4.43
N LEU A 481 -5.63 -4.38 -5.61
CA LEU A 481 -5.68 -5.75 -6.05
C LEU A 481 -4.34 -6.33 -6.52
N PRO A 482 -3.57 -5.70 -7.43
CA PRO A 482 -2.26 -6.19 -7.84
C PRO A 482 -1.33 -6.36 -6.67
N ARG A 483 -1.54 -5.60 -5.58
CA ARG A 483 -0.80 -5.78 -4.34
C ARG A 483 -1.21 -7.04 -3.59
N LEU A 484 -2.51 -7.27 -3.37
CA LEU A 484 -3.01 -8.53 -2.79
C LEU A 484 -2.56 -9.74 -3.62
N PHE A 485 -2.56 -9.58 -4.94
CA PHE A 485 -2.13 -10.56 -5.92
C PHE A 485 -0.61 -10.78 -5.97
N ALA A 486 0.21 -9.73 -5.84
CA ALA A 486 1.66 -9.85 -5.87
C ALA A 486 2.21 -10.35 -4.52
N ASN A 487 1.54 -9.99 -3.42
CA ASN A 487 1.82 -10.53 -2.09
C ASN A 487 1.44 -12.02 -1.96
N SER A 488 0.39 -12.46 -2.66
CA SER A 488 -0.11 -13.84 -2.63
C SER A 488 0.67 -14.73 -3.57
#